data_AF-A0A699WX10-F1
#
_entry.id   AF-A0A699WX10-F1
#
_cell.length_a   1.000
_cell.length_b   1.000
_cell.length_c   1.000
_cell.angle_alpha   90.00
_cell.angle_beta   90.00
_cell.angle_gamma   90.00
#
_symmetry.space_group_name_H-M   'P 1'
#
loop_
_entity.id
_entity.type
_entity.pdbx_description
1 polymer ?
#
loop_
_entity_poly.entity_id
_entity_poly.type
_entity_poly.pdbx_seq_one_letter_code
_entity_poly.pdbx_strand_id
1 'polypeptide(L)'
;QCYNCKEYGHVARECQKQKRAKDAAYHREKMLLCKQEEARIQLNTEQADWKDDIDDESNDQELEAHYMYMAKLQQVSLDVDDSGPIFDKEPE
;
A
#
# COMPACT_ATOMS: atom_id res chain seq x y z
N GLN A 1 1.73 -15.52 -25.55
CA GLN A 1 2.73 -16.43 -26.14
C GLN A 1 2.21 -17.86 -26.02
N CYS A 2 2.22 -18.63 -27.10
CA CYS A 2 1.82 -20.03 -27.11
C CYS A 2 2.82 -20.87 -26.30
N TYR A 3 2.33 -21.60 -25.29
CA TYR A 3 3.19 -22.42 -24.44
C TYR A 3 3.86 -23.59 -25.20
N ASN A 4 3.23 -24.06 -26.29
CA ASN A 4 3.72 -25.17 -27.10
C ASN A 4 4.90 -24.79 -27.99
N CYS A 5 4.77 -23.72 -28.80
CA CYS A 5 5.77 -23.33 -29.79
C CYS A 5 6.51 -22.02 -29.50
N LYS A 6 6.20 -21.33 -28.39
CA LYS A 6 6.80 -20.07 -27.95
C LYS A 6 6.59 -18.87 -28.88
N GLU A 7 5.68 -18.95 -29.85
CA GLU A 7 5.29 -17.82 -30.73
C GLU A 7 4.10 -17.03 -30.19
N TYR A 8 3.90 -15.80 -30.67
CA TYR A 8 2.75 -14.95 -30.33
C TYR A 8 1.60 -15.13 -31.35
N GLY A 9 0.39 -14.71 -30.98
CA GLY A 9 -0.77 -14.71 -31.88
C GLY A 9 -1.77 -15.87 -31.74
N HIS A 10 -1.48 -16.89 -30.92
CA HIS A 10 -2.42 -17.97 -30.64
C HIS A 10 -2.19 -18.58 -29.24
N VAL A 11 -3.20 -19.29 -28.72
CA VAL A 11 -3.07 -20.07 -27.47
C VAL A 11 -2.65 -21.51 -27.74
N ALA A 12 -2.09 -22.19 -26.74
CA ALA A 12 -1.53 -23.54 -26.90
C ALA A 12 -2.53 -24.59 -27.43
N ARG A 13 -3.84 -24.42 -27.18
CA ARG A 13 -4.90 -25.30 -27.67
C ARG A 13 -5.11 -25.21 -29.19
N GLU A 14 -4.78 -24.07 -29.78
CA GLU A 14 -4.95 -23.77 -31.22
C GLU A 14 -3.66 -24.01 -32.00
N CYS A 15 -2.58 -24.45 -31.32
CA CYS A 15 -1.28 -24.65 -31.95
C CYS A 15 -1.32 -25.86 -32.89
N GLN A 16 -1.09 -25.63 -34.18
CA GLN A 16 -1.01 -26.69 -35.19
C GLN A 16 0.31 -27.46 -35.16
N LYS A 17 1.34 -26.93 -34.46
CA LYS A 17 2.62 -27.62 -34.28
C LYS A 17 2.44 -28.78 -33.30
N GLN A 18 3.23 -29.84 -33.48
CA GLN A 18 3.21 -31.00 -32.59
C GLN A 18 3.40 -30.59 -31.13
N LYS A 19 2.82 -31.37 -30.21
CA LYS A 19 2.96 -31.12 -28.77
C LYS A 19 4.43 -31.19 -28.38
N ARG A 20 4.88 -30.23 -27.58
CA ARG A 20 6.22 -30.18 -27.03
C ARG A 20 6.50 -31.45 -26.24
N ALA A 21 7.67 -32.04 -26.48
CA ALA A 21 8.16 -33.15 -25.67
C ALA A 21 8.36 -32.68 -24.22
N LYS A 22 7.99 -33.52 -23.25
CA LYS A 22 8.21 -33.26 -21.82
C LYS A 22 9.64 -33.61 -21.44
N ASP A 23 10.57 -32.85 -21.97
CA ASP A 23 11.99 -33.00 -21.67
C ASP A 23 12.33 -32.41 -20.27
N ALA A 24 13.59 -32.54 -19.87
CA ALA A 24 14.05 -31.99 -18.59
C ALA A 24 13.87 -30.47 -18.49
N ALA A 25 13.94 -29.73 -19.61
CA ALA A 25 13.75 -28.28 -19.62
C ALA A 25 12.29 -27.91 -19.35
N TYR A 26 11.34 -28.63 -19.95
CA TYR A 26 9.91 -28.52 -19.68
C TYR A 26 9.61 -28.73 -18.19
N HIS A 27 10.18 -29.78 -17.59
CA HIS A 27 9.94 -30.06 -16.18
C HIS A 27 10.53 -29.00 -15.26
N ARG A 28 11.73 -28.50 -15.56
CA ARG A 28 12.33 -27.39 -14.81
C ARG A 28 11.50 -26.11 -14.91
N GLU A 29 11.05 -25.74 -16.11
CA GLU A 29 10.17 -24.58 -16.34
C GLU A 29 8.88 -24.71 -15.53
N LYS A 30 8.25 -25.89 -15.54
CA LYS A 30 7.03 -26.15 -14.77
C LYS A 30 7.25 -26.06 -13.26
N MET A 31 8.36 -26.59 -12.74
CA MET A 31 8.71 -26.49 -11.32
C MET A 31 8.93 -25.04 -10.87
N LEU A 32 9.59 -24.23 -11.70
CA LEU A 32 9.78 -22.81 -11.42
C LEU A 32 8.44 -22.06 -11.35
N LEU A 33 7.52 -22.36 -12.27
CA LEU A 33 6.20 -21.75 -12.28
C LEU A 33 5.39 -22.11 -11.03
N CYS A 34 5.43 -23.37 -10.58
CA CYS A 34 4.76 -23.78 -9.34
C CYS A 34 5.32 -23.04 -8.12
N LYS A 35 6.65 -22.90 -8.00
CA LYS A 35 7.27 -22.15 -6.91
C LYS A 35 6.86 -20.67 -6.91
N GLN A 36 6.75 -20.06 -8.08
CA GLN A 36 6.30 -18.67 -8.21
C GLN A 36 4.84 -18.53 -7.79
N GLU A 37 3.98 -19.48 -8.17
CA GLU A 37 2.57 -19.49 -7.78
C GLU A 37 2.40 -19.68 -6.27
N GLU A 38 3.17 -20.60 -5.66
CA GLU A 38 3.21 -20.80 -4.20
C GLU A 38 3.65 -19.52 -3.47
N ALA A 39 4.71 -18.87 -3.93
CA ALA A 39 5.17 -17.59 -3.38
C ALA A 39 4.12 -16.49 -3.52
N ARG A 40 3.40 -16.45 -4.66
CA ARG A 40 2.30 -15.49 -4.86
C ARG A 40 1.14 -15.76 -3.89
N ILE A 41 0.80 -17.02 -3.64
CA ILE A 41 -0.26 -17.38 -2.69
C ILE A 41 0.16 -16.95 -1.27
N GLN A 42 1.40 -17.22 -0.87
CA GLN A 42 1.91 -16.81 0.45
C GLN A 42 1.83 -15.30 0.64
N LEU A 43 2.32 -14.52 -0.34
CA LEU A 43 2.24 -13.06 -0.31
C LEU A 43 0.79 -12.55 -0.27
N ASN A 44 -0.12 -13.18 -1.00
CA ASN A 44 -1.54 -12.81 -0.95
C ASN A 44 -2.18 -13.10 0.41
N THR A 45 -1.76 -14.17 1.11
CA THR A 45 -2.21 -14.47 2.47
C THR A 45 -1.70 -13.44 3.45
N GLU A 46 -0.40 -13.12 3.41
CA GLU A 46 0.17 -12.02 4.20
C GLU A 46 -0.52 -10.69 3.87
N GLN A 47 -0.93 -10.51 2.60
CA GLN A 47 -1.65 -9.32 2.18
C GLN A 47 -3.06 -9.21 2.81
N ALA A 48 -3.72 -10.34 2.99
CA ALA A 48 -5.02 -10.40 3.64
C ALA A 48 -4.91 -10.18 5.15
N ASP A 49 -3.85 -10.71 5.78
CA ASP A 49 -3.58 -10.59 7.22
C ASP A 49 -3.39 -9.12 7.64
N TRP A 50 -2.55 -8.34 6.94
CA TRP A 50 -2.38 -6.92 7.29
C TRP A 50 -3.63 -6.08 7.02
N LYS A 51 -4.53 -6.54 6.15
CA LYS A 51 -5.74 -5.78 5.80
C LYS A 51 -6.78 -5.83 6.92
N ASP A 52 -6.79 -6.87 7.74
CA ASP A 52 -7.65 -6.96 8.92
C ASP A 52 -7.15 -6.00 10.04
N ASP A 53 -5.84 -5.76 10.14
CA ASP A 53 -5.27 -4.84 11.14
C ASP A 53 -5.50 -3.34 10.83
N ILE A 54 -5.85 -3.01 9.58
CA ILE A 54 -6.10 -1.62 9.12
C ILE A 54 -7.60 -1.27 9.13
N ASP A 55 -8.50 -2.21 9.46
CA ASP A 55 -9.94 -1.96 9.64
C ASP A 55 -10.29 -1.43 11.03
N ASP A 56 -9.29 -1.17 11.89
CA ASP A 56 -9.51 -0.40 13.13
C ASP A 56 -9.65 1.08 12.79
N GLU A 57 -10.87 1.45 12.40
CA GLU A 57 -11.40 2.80 12.14
C GLU A 57 -11.21 3.78 13.32
N SER A 58 -10.58 3.34 14.42
CA SER A 58 -10.26 4.14 15.61
C SER A 58 -9.14 5.17 15.40
N ASN A 59 -8.25 4.97 14.43
CA ASN A 59 -7.09 5.85 14.22
C ASN A 59 -7.48 7.24 13.64
N ASP A 60 -8.54 7.33 12.84
CA ASP A 60 -8.95 8.59 12.21
C ASP A 60 -9.63 9.53 13.21
N GLN A 61 -10.37 8.98 14.19
CA GLN A 61 -11.06 9.78 15.20
C GLN A 61 -10.10 10.39 16.24
N GLU A 62 -9.06 9.65 16.64
CA GLU A 62 -8.04 10.16 17.57
C GLU A 62 -7.16 11.23 16.90
N LEU A 63 -6.81 11.02 15.62
CA LEU A 63 -6.06 11.99 14.82
C LEU A 63 -6.85 13.29 14.60
N GLU A 64 -8.16 13.21 14.33
CA GLU A 64 -9.02 14.38 14.17
C GLU A 64 -9.19 15.15 15.48
N ALA A 65 -9.36 14.45 16.61
CA ALA A 65 -9.43 15.09 17.94
C ALA A 65 -8.13 15.83 18.29
N HIS A 66 -6.97 15.22 17.98
CA HIS A 66 -5.66 15.83 18.19
C HIS A 66 -5.47 17.08 17.32
N TYR A 67 -5.86 17.02 16.04
CA TYR A 67 -5.76 18.18 15.13
C TYR A 67 -6.68 19.33 15.57
N MET A 68 -7.91 19.00 16.00
CA MET A 68 -8.85 19.99 16.55
C MET A 68 -8.32 20.62 17.85
N TYR A 69 -7.65 19.86 18.70
CA TYR A 69 -7.01 20.39 19.92
C TYR A 69 -5.86 21.36 19.59
N MET A 70 -4.98 21.00 18.64
CA MET A 70 -3.89 21.88 18.21
C MET A 70 -4.40 23.19 17.59
N ALA A 71 -5.49 23.13 16.80
CA ALA A 71 -6.13 24.30 16.23
C ALA A 71 -6.73 25.23 17.31
N LYS A 72 -7.28 24.67 18.39
CA LYS A 72 -7.77 25.44 19.54
C LYS A 72 -6.62 26.12 20.29
N LEU A 73 -5.50 25.44 20.50
CA LEU A 73 -4.31 26.04 21.11
C LEU A 73 -3.73 27.18 20.27
N GLN A 74 -3.74 27.05 18.93
CA GLN A 74 -3.31 28.12 18.04
C GLN A 74 -4.22 29.36 18.09
N GLN A 75 -5.55 29.17 18.19
CA GLN A 75 -6.49 30.28 18.39
C GLN A 75 -6.23 31.01 19.73
N VAL A 76 -6.09 30.25 20.82
CA VAL A 76 -5.82 30.81 22.15
C VAL A 76 -4.49 31.57 22.19
N SER A 77 -3.52 31.19 21.37
CA SER A 77 -2.22 31.87 21.29
C SER A 77 -2.24 33.15 20.43
N LEU A 78 -3.16 33.28 19.47
CA LEU A 78 -3.33 34.49 18.65
C LEU A 78 -4.18 35.57 19.35
N ASP A 79 -5.05 35.17 20.27
CA ASP A 79 -5.87 36.09 21.07
C ASP A 79 -5.09 36.81 22.20
N VAL A 80 -3.79 36.53 22.35
CA VAL A 80 -2.90 37.13 23.39
C VAL A 80 -1.99 38.23 22.82
N ASP A 81 -2.01 38.51 21.52
CA ASP A 81 -1.19 39.57 20.89
C ASP A 81 -1.91 40.93 20.72
N ASP A 82 -3.07 41.16 21.36
CA ASP A 82 -3.68 42.52 21.48
C ASP A 82 -3.58 43.10 22.90
N SER A 83 -2.49 42.81 23.61
CA SER A 83 -2.15 43.53 24.84
C SER A 83 -0.66 43.86 24.87
N GLY A 84 -0.26 44.72 23.93
CA GLY A 84 1.02 45.40 23.97
C GLY A 84 1.09 46.32 25.20
N PRO A 85 2.21 46.32 25.97
CA PRO A 85 2.34 47.19 27.14
C PRO A 85 2.83 48.61 26.78
N ILE A 86 2.94 49.42 27.83
CA ILE A 86 3.79 50.63 27.99
C ILE A 86 3.14 51.96 27.51
N PHE A 87 3.00 53.06 28.27
CA PHE A 87 3.74 53.66 29.40
C PHE A 87 2.79 54.49 30.29
N ASP A 88 2.87 54.35 31.62
CA ASP A 88 2.48 55.42 32.54
C ASP A 88 3.74 56.20 32.97
N LYS A 89 3.78 57.48 32.61
CA LYS A 89 4.78 58.44 33.06
C LYS A 89 4.45 58.86 34.49
N GLU A 90 5.42 58.69 35.39
CA GLU A 90 5.43 59.26 36.74
C GLU A 90 5.44 60.81 36.68
N PRO A 91 4.56 61.54 37.40
CA PRO A 91 4.63 62.99 37.50
C PRO A 91 5.43 63.43 38.75
N GLU A 92 6.16 64.54 38.56
CA GLU A 92 7.03 65.34 39.47
C GLU A 92 7.02 65.10 40.98
#